data_AF-A0A3M1N8A9-F1
#
_entry.id   AF-A0A3M1N8A9-F1
#
_cell.length_a   1.000
_cell.length_b   1.000
_cell.length_c   1.000
_cell.angle_alpha   90.00
_cell.angle_beta   90.00
_cell.angle_gamma   90.00
#
_symmetry.space_group_name_H-M   'P 1'
#
loop_
_entity.id
_entity.type
_entity.pdbx_description
1 polymer ?
#
loop_
_entity_poly.entity_id
_entity_poly.type
_entity_poly.pdbx_seq_one_letter_code
_entity_poly.pdbx_strand_id
1 'polypeptide(L)'
;MVLPLYPKMSTKTLQVNGQSVRLAASAFGERVFHGEVMRQYLSESALEALARWEKGEPISLELADEVANALRQWATERGATHYTHWFHPLTGLTAEKHENLYEVMGGKVLSALNGSELLQQEPDASSFPSGGLRSTFEARGYTAWDPTSPPFIYGRTLCIPSVYVSYNGQALDYKTPLLRSIEALNQAGKKVAALFYRGVQRVFPTLGIEQEFFLVAEELYARRLDLMLTGRTLIGAPSPRGQQMEDHYFGSIPERVLAFFEELEA
;
A
#
# COMPACT_ATOMS: atom_id res chain seq x y z
N MET A 1 14.94 -3.93 21.70
CA MET A 1 13.91 -4.97 21.86
C MET A 1 13.78 -5.67 20.52
N VAL A 2 14.39 -6.85 20.40
CA VAL A 2 14.36 -7.67 19.19
C VAL A 2 13.06 -8.46 19.26
N LEU A 3 12.14 -8.20 18.34
CA LEU A 3 10.93 -9.00 18.21
C LEU A 3 11.33 -10.38 17.65
N PRO A 4 10.90 -11.50 18.26
CA PRO A 4 11.25 -12.81 17.77
C PRO A 4 10.59 -13.07 16.41
N LEU A 5 11.34 -13.77 15.55
CA LEU A 5 10.83 -14.46 14.37
C LEU A 5 9.58 -15.27 14.78
N TYR A 6 8.45 -15.00 14.11
CA TYR A 6 7.23 -15.78 14.27
C TYR A 6 7.55 -17.28 14.20
N PRO A 7 7.01 -18.12 15.09
CA PRO A 7 7.21 -19.56 15.01
C PRO A 7 6.66 -20.06 13.67
N LYS A 8 7.35 -21.01 13.03
CA LYS A 8 6.88 -21.70 11.82
C LYS A 8 5.41 -22.08 12.00
N MET A 9 4.51 -21.38 11.33
CA MET A 9 3.09 -21.67 11.41
C MET A 9 2.81 -22.93 10.61
N SER A 10 2.31 -23.95 11.31
CA SER A 10 1.87 -25.22 10.74
C SER A 10 0.77 -24.97 9.70
N THR A 11 1.04 -25.32 8.44
CA THR A 11 0.09 -25.40 7.33
C THR A 11 -0.92 -26.54 7.54
N LYS A 12 -1.86 -26.37 8.48
CA LYS A 12 -2.98 -27.31 8.63
C LYS A 12 -4.24 -26.69 8.04
N THR A 13 -4.67 -27.23 6.91
CA THR A 13 -6.02 -27.01 6.37
C THR A 13 -7.02 -27.75 7.26
N LEU A 14 -8.02 -27.04 7.79
CA LEU A 14 -9.13 -27.66 8.51
C LEU A 14 -10.31 -27.83 7.55
N GLN A 15 -10.90 -29.02 7.55
CA GLN A 15 -12.12 -29.32 6.82
C GLN A 15 -13.30 -29.05 7.76
N VAL A 16 -14.13 -28.05 7.46
CA VAL A 16 -15.41 -27.83 8.15
C VAL A 16 -16.51 -27.93 7.10
N ASN A 17 -17.45 -28.86 7.28
CA ASN A 17 -18.59 -29.11 6.38
C ASN A 17 -18.20 -29.34 4.90
N GLY A 18 -17.06 -29.99 4.64
CA GLY A 18 -16.59 -30.27 3.29
C GLY A 18 -16.00 -29.07 2.55
N GLN A 19 -15.86 -27.92 3.21
CA GLN A 19 -15.12 -26.77 2.72
C GLN A 19 -13.76 -26.68 3.41
N SER A 20 -12.72 -26.48 2.60
CA SER A 20 -11.35 -26.26 3.05
C SER A 20 -11.23 -24.85 3.63
N VAL A 21 -11.20 -24.71 4.96
CA VAL A 21 -10.97 -23.41 5.61
C VAL A 21 -9.47 -23.27 5.85
N ARG A 22 -8.84 -22.30 5.16
CA ARG A 22 -7.48 -21.86 5.52
C ARG A 22 -7.57 -21.13 6.86
N LEU A 23 -6.71 -21.48 7.81
CA LEU A 23 -6.60 -20.71 9.05
C LEU A 23 -6.21 -19.27 8.67
N ALA A 24 -6.95 -18.27 9.15
CA ALA A 24 -6.71 -16.85 8.85
C ALA A 24 -5.23 -16.45 9.05
N ALA A 25 -4.57 -17.01 10.06
CA ALA A 25 -3.14 -16.78 10.32
C ALA A 25 -2.20 -17.31 9.20
N SER A 26 -2.59 -18.35 8.48
CA SER A 26 -1.80 -18.92 7.37
C SER A 26 -1.98 -18.19 6.04
N ALA A 27 -3.08 -17.45 5.88
CA ALA A 27 -3.34 -16.60 4.71
C ALA A 27 -2.86 -15.16 4.92
N PHE A 28 -2.75 -14.72 6.18
CA PHE A 28 -2.30 -13.36 6.51
C PHE A 28 -0.94 -13.03 5.87
N GLY A 29 -0.91 -11.95 5.11
CA GLY A 29 0.30 -11.47 4.45
C GLY A 29 0.77 -12.30 3.25
N GLU A 30 -0.01 -13.30 2.78
CA GLU A 30 0.40 -14.19 1.66
C GLU A 30 0.62 -13.44 0.33
N ARG A 31 -0.05 -12.28 0.18
CA ARG A 31 0.03 -11.38 -0.98
C ARG A 31 0.88 -10.14 -0.72
N VAL A 32 1.74 -10.16 0.30
CA VAL A 32 2.62 -9.04 0.68
C VAL A 32 4.08 -9.50 0.66
N PHE A 33 4.91 -8.81 -0.12
CA PHE A 33 6.34 -9.10 -0.26
C PHE A 33 7.12 -8.53 0.93
N HIS A 34 7.13 -9.27 2.04
CA HIS A 34 7.77 -8.85 3.29
C HIS A 34 8.35 -10.03 4.07
N GLY A 35 9.24 -9.74 5.03
CA GLY A 35 9.71 -10.72 6.02
C GLY A 35 10.31 -11.98 5.40
N GLU A 36 9.74 -13.14 5.71
CA GLU A 36 10.25 -14.43 5.23
C GLU A 36 10.11 -14.59 3.71
N VAL A 37 9.09 -13.97 3.10
CA VAL A 37 8.95 -13.97 1.64
C VAL A 37 10.18 -13.31 1.03
N MET A 38 10.58 -12.12 1.51
CA MET A 38 11.78 -11.46 0.98
C MET A 38 13.04 -12.33 1.07
N ARG A 39 13.21 -13.08 2.17
CA ARG A 39 14.37 -13.98 2.34
C ARG A 39 14.40 -15.15 1.36
N GLN A 40 13.27 -15.55 0.80
CA GLN A 40 13.19 -16.64 -0.17
C GLN A 40 13.62 -16.19 -1.57
N TYR A 41 13.45 -14.91 -1.91
CA TYR A 41 13.72 -14.40 -3.26
C TYR A 41 14.96 -13.49 -3.34
N LEU A 42 15.44 -12.95 -2.23
CA LEU A 42 16.62 -12.06 -2.18
C LEU A 42 17.84 -12.77 -1.61
N SER A 43 19.01 -12.38 -2.09
CA SER A 43 20.29 -12.79 -1.50
C SER A 43 20.47 -12.21 -0.10
N GLU A 44 21.31 -12.85 0.72
CA GLU A 44 21.68 -12.31 2.04
C GLU A 44 22.32 -10.91 1.91
N SER A 45 23.15 -10.71 0.89
CA SER A 45 23.74 -9.40 0.57
C SER A 45 22.69 -8.33 0.26
N ALA A 46 21.62 -8.67 -0.45
CA ALA A 46 20.54 -7.73 -0.75
C ALA A 46 19.73 -7.39 0.51
N LEU A 47 19.44 -8.37 1.35
CA LEU A 47 18.78 -8.13 2.64
C LEU A 47 19.61 -7.21 3.54
N GLU A 48 20.93 -7.43 3.62
CA GLU A 48 21.84 -6.57 4.36
C GLU A 48 21.89 -5.15 3.78
N ALA A 49 21.87 -5.02 2.45
CA ALA A 49 21.85 -3.72 1.78
C ALA A 49 20.54 -2.97 2.02
N LEU A 50 19.39 -3.65 2.04
CA LEU A 50 18.11 -3.06 2.43
C LEU A 50 18.10 -2.63 3.91
N ALA A 51 18.71 -3.41 4.81
CA ALA A 51 18.86 -3.03 6.22
C ALA A 51 19.79 -1.82 6.41
N ARG A 52 20.77 -1.64 5.52
CA ARG A 52 21.62 -0.44 5.48
C ARG A 52 20.88 0.79 4.93
N TRP A 53 19.96 0.58 4.00
CA TRP A 53 19.09 1.66 3.52
C TRP A 53 18.25 2.29 4.64
N GLU A 54 17.75 1.50 5.59
CA GLU A 54 17.04 2.02 6.78
C GLU A 54 17.89 2.97 7.64
N LYS A 55 19.22 2.92 7.49
CA LYS A 55 20.19 3.78 8.17
C LYS A 55 20.60 5.00 7.33
N GLY A 56 20.03 5.15 6.13
CA GLY A 56 20.26 6.27 5.23
C GLY A 56 21.23 6.00 4.08
N GLU A 57 21.69 4.75 3.89
CA GLU A 57 22.46 4.40 2.69
C GLU A 57 21.54 4.39 1.45
N PRO A 58 21.98 4.91 0.29
CA PRO A 58 21.18 4.87 -0.93
C PRO A 58 21.07 3.45 -1.48
N ILE A 59 19.96 3.17 -2.17
CA ILE A 59 19.77 1.92 -2.93
C ILE A 59 20.60 2.02 -4.22
N SER A 60 21.50 1.06 -4.44
CA SER A 60 22.26 0.98 -5.70
C SER A 60 21.40 0.39 -6.81
N LEU A 61 21.78 0.64 -8.07
CA LEU A 61 21.06 0.07 -9.22
C LEU A 61 21.09 -1.46 -9.19
N GLU A 62 22.21 -2.06 -8.78
CA GLU A 62 22.37 -3.51 -8.67
C GLU A 62 21.39 -4.09 -7.63
N LEU A 63 21.25 -3.44 -6.48
CA LEU A 63 20.27 -3.84 -5.47
C LEU A 63 18.84 -3.68 -6.00
N ALA A 64 18.55 -2.58 -6.69
CA ALA A 64 17.24 -2.34 -7.27
C ALA A 64 16.89 -3.38 -8.34
N ASP A 65 17.84 -3.78 -9.19
CA ASP A 65 17.66 -4.83 -10.18
C ASP A 65 17.38 -6.18 -9.53
N GLU A 66 18.11 -6.53 -8.47
CA GLU A 66 17.86 -7.77 -7.72
C GLU A 66 16.46 -7.77 -7.10
N VAL A 67 16.05 -6.65 -6.47
CA VAL A 67 14.71 -6.50 -5.90
C VAL A 67 13.63 -6.56 -6.97
N ALA A 68 13.82 -5.87 -8.11
CA ALA A 68 12.88 -5.91 -9.22
C ALA A 68 12.71 -7.35 -9.74
N ASN A 69 13.81 -8.09 -9.91
CA ASN A 69 13.78 -9.49 -10.34
C ASN A 69 12.99 -10.37 -9.36
N ALA A 70 13.28 -10.23 -8.06
CA ALA A 70 12.59 -10.95 -7.00
C ALA A 70 11.09 -10.65 -6.97
N LEU A 71 10.71 -9.36 -7.09
CA LEU A 71 9.32 -8.93 -7.14
C LEU A 71 8.57 -9.52 -8.34
N ARG A 72 9.17 -9.47 -9.54
CA ARG A 72 8.55 -10.05 -10.74
C ARG A 72 8.33 -11.55 -10.59
N GLN A 73 9.35 -12.28 -10.14
CA GLN A 73 9.25 -13.72 -9.94
C GLN A 73 8.14 -14.05 -8.94
N TRP A 74 8.19 -13.45 -7.76
CA TRP A 74 7.22 -13.65 -6.70
C TRP A 74 5.78 -13.32 -7.14
N ALA A 75 5.60 -12.21 -7.87
CA ALA A 75 4.30 -11.76 -8.33
C ALA A 75 3.74 -12.66 -9.43
N THR A 76 4.59 -13.11 -10.35
CA THR A 76 4.20 -14.02 -11.44
C THR A 76 3.79 -15.39 -10.92
N GLU A 77 4.51 -15.93 -9.94
CA GLU A 77 4.14 -17.17 -9.25
C GLU A 77 2.76 -17.08 -8.56
N ARG A 78 2.30 -15.86 -8.26
CA ARG A 78 0.98 -15.55 -7.68
C ARG A 78 -0.03 -15.04 -8.70
N GLY A 79 0.26 -15.18 -10.00
CA GLY A 79 -0.65 -14.88 -11.09
C GLY A 79 -0.81 -13.39 -11.43
N ALA A 80 0.07 -12.52 -10.92
CA ALA A 80 0.11 -11.13 -11.38
C ALA A 80 0.59 -11.06 -12.84
N THR A 81 -0.01 -10.14 -13.61
CA THR A 81 0.37 -9.87 -15.00
C THR A 81 0.85 -8.45 -15.21
N HIS A 82 0.49 -7.56 -14.29
CA HIS A 82 0.83 -6.14 -14.34
C HIS A 82 1.56 -5.73 -13.06
N TYR A 83 2.24 -4.59 -13.11
CA TYR A 83 2.66 -3.85 -11.95
C TYR A 83 2.21 -2.39 -12.05
N THR A 84 2.18 -1.70 -10.91
CA THR A 84 1.95 -0.26 -10.84
C THR A 84 2.79 0.31 -9.70
N HIS A 85 3.34 1.50 -9.91
CA HIS A 85 3.71 2.33 -8.77
C HIS A 85 2.42 2.83 -8.12
N TRP A 86 2.27 2.56 -6.83
CA TRP A 86 1.06 2.82 -6.06
C TRP A 86 1.33 3.98 -5.11
N PHE A 87 0.67 5.12 -5.34
CA PHE A 87 0.94 6.36 -4.60
C PHE A 87 -0.30 7.23 -4.43
N HIS A 88 -0.23 8.19 -3.51
CA HIS A 88 -1.33 9.12 -3.18
C HIS A 88 -0.95 10.56 -3.51
N PRO A 89 -1.24 11.04 -4.73
CA PRO A 89 -1.05 12.44 -5.08
C PRO A 89 -1.97 13.37 -4.26
N LEU A 90 -1.70 14.68 -4.32
CA LEU A 90 -2.48 15.72 -3.63
C LEU A 90 -3.93 15.89 -4.12
N THR A 91 -4.43 15.00 -4.99
CA THR A 91 -5.84 14.95 -5.40
C THR A 91 -6.73 14.25 -4.38
N GLY A 92 -6.14 13.58 -3.38
CA GLY A 92 -6.89 12.85 -2.35
C GLY A 92 -7.35 11.45 -2.75
N LEU A 93 -6.99 10.99 -3.95
CA LEU A 93 -7.26 9.64 -4.42
C LEU A 93 -5.93 8.90 -4.68
N THR A 94 -5.98 7.57 -4.63
CA THR A 94 -4.87 6.72 -5.06
C THR A 94 -4.69 6.81 -6.57
N ALA A 95 -3.44 6.88 -7.02
CA ALA A 95 -3.07 6.83 -8.42
C ALA A 95 -2.38 5.51 -8.76
N GLU A 96 -2.77 4.93 -9.88
CA GLU A 96 -2.22 3.69 -10.41
C GLU A 96 -2.11 3.80 -11.94
N LYS A 97 -0.96 3.38 -12.49
CA LYS A 97 -0.74 3.18 -13.92
C LYS A 97 -0.27 1.75 -14.10
N HIS A 98 -1.11 0.92 -14.70
CA HIS A 98 -0.82 -0.51 -14.83
C HIS A 98 0.05 -0.75 -16.06
N GLU A 99 1.22 -1.33 -15.84
CA GLU A 99 2.17 -1.72 -16.88
C GLU A 99 2.36 -3.24 -16.85
N ASN A 100 2.67 -3.85 -17.99
CA ASN A 100 2.88 -5.29 -18.07
C ASN A 100 4.14 -5.66 -17.27
N LEU A 101 4.17 -6.82 -16.60
CA LEU A 101 5.41 -7.31 -15.97
C LEU A 101 6.47 -7.74 -17.00
N TYR A 102 6.02 -8.08 -18.20
CA TYR A 102 6.84 -8.60 -19.29
C TYR A 102 6.44 -7.97 -20.62
N GLU A 103 7.43 -7.81 -21.50
CA GLU A 103 7.25 -7.35 -22.88
C GLU A 103 7.83 -8.39 -23.85
N VAL A 104 7.36 -8.40 -25.09
CA VAL A 104 7.90 -9.28 -26.14
C VAL A 104 8.55 -8.43 -27.21
N MET A 105 9.88 -8.52 -27.31
CA MET A 105 10.65 -7.85 -28.36
C MET A 105 11.37 -8.90 -29.22
N GLY A 106 11.10 -8.89 -30.53
CA GLY A 106 11.76 -9.81 -31.47
C GLY A 106 11.53 -11.29 -31.14
N GLY A 107 10.39 -11.64 -30.56
CA GLY A 107 10.05 -13.01 -30.15
C GLY A 107 10.67 -13.46 -28.82
N LYS A 108 11.39 -12.59 -28.11
CA LYS A 108 11.93 -12.87 -26.77
C LYS A 108 11.13 -12.13 -25.71
N VAL A 109 10.86 -12.81 -24.61
CA VAL A 109 10.25 -12.21 -23.42
C VAL A 109 11.32 -11.42 -22.67
N LEU A 110 11.11 -10.12 -22.55
CA LEU A 110 11.91 -9.19 -21.76
C LEU A 110 11.12 -8.78 -20.51
N SER A 111 11.85 -8.44 -19.45
CA SER A 111 11.24 -7.92 -18.23
C SER A 111 10.99 -6.42 -18.37
N ALA A 112 9.77 -5.97 -18.05
CA ALA A 112 9.42 -4.55 -18.09
C ALA A 112 9.83 -3.83 -16.80
N LEU A 113 9.49 -4.41 -15.64
CA LEU A 113 9.94 -3.91 -14.34
C LEU A 113 11.41 -4.27 -14.13
N ASN A 114 12.28 -3.27 -14.02
CA ASN A 114 13.72 -3.42 -13.72
C ASN A 114 14.13 -2.45 -12.59
N GLY A 115 15.40 -2.45 -12.20
CA GLY A 115 15.90 -1.60 -11.13
C GLY A 115 15.75 -0.11 -11.41
N SER A 116 15.91 0.33 -12.67
CA SER A 116 15.68 1.73 -13.04
C SER A 116 14.21 2.14 -12.85
N GLU A 117 13.25 1.31 -13.30
CA GLU A 117 11.82 1.57 -13.08
C GLU A 117 11.48 1.61 -11.58
N LEU A 118 12.08 0.73 -10.78
CA LEU A 118 11.86 0.69 -9.34
C LEU A 118 12.37 1.96 -8.64
N LEU A 119 13.57 2.44 -9.02
CA LEU A 119 14.19 3.62 -8.42
C LEU A 119 13.50 4.92 -8.86
N GLN A 120 13.18 5.04 -10.14
CA GLN A 120 12.57 6.24 -10.71
C GLN A 120 11.80 5.89 -11.97
N GLN A 121 10.48 6.01 -11.89
CA GLN A 121 9.58 5.90 -13.05
C GLN A 121 8.93 7.26 -13.33
N GLU A 122 8.74 7.59 -14.60
CA GLU A 122 7.88 8.70 -15.03
C GLU A 122 6.45 8.14 -15.21
N PRO A 123 5.55 8.24 -14.21
CA PRO A 123 4.13 8.08 -14.49
C PRO A 123 3.79 9.14 -15.56
N ASP A 124 2.83 8.87 -16.44
CA ASP A 124 2.39 9.85 -17.45
C ASP A 124 1.70 11.05 -16.75
N ALA A 125 2.53 11.89 -16.16
CA ALA A 125 2.20 12.88 -15.14
C ALA A 125 1.52 14.10 -15.74
N SER A 126 1.56 14.21 -17.07
CA SER A 126 0.90 15.24 -17.87
C SER A 126 -0.60 15.32 -17.59
N SER A 127 -1.20 14.21 -17.15
CA SER A 127 -2.63 14.10 -16.86
C SER A 127 -3.03 14.55 -15.45
N PHE A 128 -2.08 14.77 -14.52
CA PHE A 128 -2.43 15.23 -13.17
C PHE A 128 -2.73 16.74 -13.16
N PRO A 129 -3.70 17.20 -12.36
CA PRO A 129 -4.06 18.61 -12.29
C PRO A 129 -2.86 19.46 -11.86
N SER A 130 -2.34 20.29 -12.76
CA SER A 130 -1.24 21.23 -12.48
C SER A 130 -1.73 22.61 -12.00
N GLY A 131 -3.05 22.81 -11.95
CA GLY A 131 -3.67 24.09 -11.60
C GLY A 131 -3.43 25.21 -12.62
N GLY A 132 -2.95 24.90 -13.84
CA GLY A 132 -2.68 25.89 -14.90
C GLY A 132 -1.47 26.80 -14.63
N LEU A 133 -0.69 26.53 -13.58
CA LEU A 133 0.42 27.37 -13.12
C LEU A 133 1.79 26.97 -13.71
N ARG A 134 1.87 25.89 -14.50
CA ARG A 134 3.15 25.32 -14.99
C ARG A 134 3.08 24.98 -16.48
N SER A 135 4.19 25.11 -17.19
CA SER A 135 4.34 24.63 -18.57
C SER A 135 4.29 23.09 -18.59
N THR A 136 3.82 22.47 -19.67
CA THR A 136 3.62 21.00 -19.76
C THR A 136 4.90 20.19 -19.52
N PHE A 137 6.07 20.74 -19.86
CA PHE A 137 7.37 20.13 -19.55
C PHE A 137 7.71 20.15 -18.04
N GLU A 138 7.27 21.17 -17.31
CA GLU A 138 7.49 21.34 -15.87
C GLU A 138 6.42 20.62 -15.01
N ALA A 139 5.40 20.07 -15.67
CA ALA A 139 4.37 19.22 -15.05
C ALA A 139 4.84 17.77 -14.88
N ARG A 140 6.07 17.43 -15.29
CA ARG A 140 6.67 16.11 -15.07
C ARG A 140 6.79 15.80 -13.59
N GLY A 141 6.32 14.63 -13.22
CA GLY A 141 6.51 14.03 -11.91
C GLY A 141 7.12 12.64 -12.04
N TYR A 142 7.74 12.19 -10.98
CA TYR A 142 8.45 10.92 -10.91
C TYR A 142 7.99 10.16 -9.67
N THR A 143 7.79 8.86 -9.85
CA THR A 143 7.59 7.93 -8.74
C THR A 143 8.89 7.26 -8.38
N ALA A 144 9.11 7.07 -7.08
CA ALA A 144 10.22 6.27 -6.57
C ALA A 144 9.69 5.29 -5.54
N TRP A 145 10.14 4.04 -5.59
CA TRP A 145 9.76 3.03 -4.60
C TRP A 145 10.13 3.49 -3.18
N ASP A 146 9.21 3.26 -2.24
CA ASP A 146 9.40 3.46 -0.82
C ASP A 146 9.49 2.11 -0.08
N PRO A 147 10.72 1.65 0.27
CA PRO A 147 10.92 0.39 0.98
C PRO A 147 10.34 0.34 2.41
N THR A 148 9.86 1.47 2.98
CA THR A 148 9.16 1.43 4.28
C THR A 148 7.80 0.75 4.20
N SER A 149 7.24 0.59 3.00
CA SER A 149 5.97 -0.07 2.75
C SER A 149 6.17 -1.23 1.78
N PRO A 150 5.83 -2.47 2.18
CA PRO A 150 6.11 -3.65 1.36
C PRO A 150 5.23 -3.66 0.10
N PRO A 151 5.77 -4.04 -1.07
CA PRO A 151 4.97 -4.33 -2.25
C PRO A 151 3.94 -5.43 -2.00
N PHE A 152 2.79 -5.35 -2.65
CA PHE A 152 1.69 -6.30 -2.46
C PHE A 152 0.99 -6.60 -3.78
N ILE A 153 0.17 -7.66 -3.83
CA ILE A 153 -0.62 -7.99 -5.02
C ILE A 153 -2.09 -7.73 -4.73
N TYR A 154 -2.71 -6.87 -5.53
CA TYR A 154 -4.15 -6.66 -5.56
C TYR A 154 -4.71 -7.15 -6.90
N GLY A 155 -5.69 -8.06 -6.86
CA GLY A 155 -6.19 -8.72 -8.06
C GLY A 155 -5.08 -9.45 -8.83
N ARG A 156 -4.71 -8.93 -10.01
CA ARG A 156 -3.62 -9.43 -10.87
C ARG A 156 -2.48 -8.42 -11.05
N THR A 157 -2.38 -7.43 -10.15
CA THR A 157 -1.42 -6.34 -10.26
C THR A 157 -0.49 -6.31 -9.05
N LEU A 158 0.81 -6.26 -9.30
CA LEU A 158 1.83 -5.96 -8.30
C LEU A 158 1.82 -4.45 -8.01
N CYS A 159 1.39 -4.07 -6.81
CA CYS A 159 1.41 -2.69 -6.35
C CYS A 159 2.71 -2.40 -5.61
N ILE A 160 3.47 -1.41 -6.08
CA ILE A 160 4.76 -0.98 -5.52
C ILE A 160 4.56 0.37 -4.82
N PRO A 161 4.45 0.40 -3.48
CA PRO A 161 4.29 1.64 -2.73
C PRO A 161 5.38 2.65 -3.09
N SER A 162 4.98 3.84 -3.51
CA SER A 162 5.90 4.83 -4.05
C SER A 162 5.60 6.22 -3.53
N VAL A 163 6.63 7.05 -3.48
CA VAL A 163 6.49 8.51 -3.36
C VAL A 163 6.31 9.13 -4.73
N TYR A 164 5.68 10.30 -4.81
CA TYR A 164 5.53 11.06 -6.05
C TYR A 164 6.04 12.49 -5.88
N VAL A 165 7.03 12.84 -6.70
CA VAL A 165 7.75 14.12 -6.64
C VAL A 165 7.79 14.78 -8.01
N SER A 166 7.83 16.11 -8.04
CA SER A 166 8.03 16.85 -9.29
C SER A 166 9.49 16.79 -9.76
N TYR A 167 9.74 17.27 -10.97
CA TYR A 167 11.10 17.35 -11.54
C TYR A 167 12.13 18.13 -10.69
N ASN A 168 11.68 19.08 -9.87
CA ASN A 168 12.55 19.87 -8.99
C ASN A 168 12.65 19.30 -7.56
N GLY A 169 12.09 18.11 -7.32
CA GLY A 169 12.11 17.44 -6.02
C GLY A 169 11.04 17.93 -5.02
N GLN A 170 10.11 18.81 -5.42
CA GLN A 170 8.95 19.11 -4.58
C GLN A 170 8.04 17.89 -4.46
N ALA A 171 7.56 17.64 -3.24
CA ALA A 171 6.58 16.58 -2.99
C ALA A 171 5.24 16.92 -3.66
N LEU A 172 4.72 15.97 -4.45
CA LEU A 172 3.40 16.05 -5.08
C LEU A 172 2.44 15.00 -4.50
N ASP A 173 2.78 14.45 -3.33
CA ASP A 173 2.07 13.38 -2.65
C ASP A 173 1.87 13.65 -1.15
N TYR A 174 1.12 12.75 -0.51
CA TYR A 174 0.97 12.72 0.94
C TYR A 174 2.06 11.91 1.66
N LYS A 175 2.70 10.94 0.98
CA LYS A 175 3.68 10.05 1.60
C LYS A 175 4.98 10.78 1.93
N THR A 176 5.50 11.62 1.04
CA THR A 176 6.77 12.33 1.27
C THR A 176 6.68 13.28 2.48
N PRO A 177 5.66 14.15 2.62
CA PRO A 177 5.51 14.98 3.81
C PRO A 177 5.36 14.17 5.09
N LEU A 178 4.62 13.05 5.05
CA LEU A 178 4.45 12.15 6.20
C LEU A 178 5.79 11.55 6.64
N LEU A 179 6.59 11.00 5.71
CA LEU A 179 7.91 10.44 6.01
C LEU A 179 8.85 11.50 6.63
N ARG A 180 8.85 12.72 6.09
CA ARG A 180 9.61 13.85 6.65
C ARG A 180 9.16 14.21 8.07
N SER A 181 7.86 14.19 8.32
CA SER A 181 7.28 14.44 9.65
C SER A 181 7.69 13.35 10.65
N ILE A 182 7.62 12.08 10.25
CA ILE A 182 8.07 10.94 11.07
C ILE A 182 9.55 11.08 11.44
N GLU A 183 10.40 11.47 10.49
CA GLU A 183 11.83 11.67 10.77
C GLU A 183 12.08 12.88 11.69
N ALA A 184 11.36 13.98 11.50
CA ALA A 184 11.43 15.13 12.41
C ALA A 184 11.03 14.75 13.85
N LEU A 185 9.96 13.96 14.00
CA LEU A 185 9.54 13.41 15.30
C LEU A 185 10.57 12.46 15.89
N ASN A 186 11.17 11.59 15.08
CA ASN A 186 12.26 10.71 15.52
C ASN A 186 13.42 11.52 16.11
N GLN A 187 13.90 12.55 15.40
CA GLN A 187 15.01 13.38 15.86
C GLN A 187 14.69 14.15 17.15
N ALA A 188 13.49 14.71 17.25
CA ALA A 188 13.05 15.39 18.47
C ALA A 188 12.86 14.41 19.64
N GLY A 189 12.18 13.30 19.40
CA GLY A 189 11.90 12.26 20.39
C GLY A 189 13.17 11.62 20.95
N LYS A 190 14.18 11.38 20.12
CA LYS A 190 15.48 10.87 20.57
C LYS A 190 16.15 11.80 21.58
N LYS A 191 16.11 13.12 21.38
CA LYS A 191 16.72 14.10 22.30
C LYS A 191 16.07 14.04 23.68
N VAL A 192 14.75 13.92 23.73
CA VAL A 192 13.99 13.81 24.99
C VAL A 192 14.24 12.45 25.64
N ALA A 193 14.16 11.36 24.87
CA ALA A 193 14.35 10.01 25.38
C ALA A 193 15.75 9.79 25.97
N ALA A 194 16.78 10.44 25.41
CA ALA A 194 18.15 10.40 25.91
C ALA A 194 18.33 10.95 27.34
N LEU A 195 17.39 11.75 27.85
CA LEU A 195 17.39 12.23 29.23
C LEU A 195 17.07 11.12 30.23
N PHE A 196 16.33 10.08 29.80
CA PHE A 196 15.82 9.02 30.67
C PHE A 196 16.43 7.65 30.36
N TYR A 197 16.82 7.41 29.11
CA TYR A 197 17.26 6.11 28.63
C TYR A 197 18.57 6.21 27.86
N ARG A 198 19.50 5.29 28.15
CA ARG A 198 20.75 5.17 27.40
C ARG A 198 20.55 4.32 26.15
N GLY A 199 21.15 4.72 25.03
CA GLY A 199 21.22 3.91 23.82
C GLY A 199 19.95 3.88 22.96
N VAL A 200 19.04 4.85 23.10
CA VAL A 200 17.86 4.98 22.23
C VAL A 200 18.29 5.28 20.80
N GLN A 201 18.05 4.32 19.89
CA GLN A 201 18.48 4.41 18.49
C GLN A 201 17.48 5.17 17.61
N ARG A 202 16.18 4.94 17.81
CA ARG A 202 15.09 5.49 17.00
C ARG A 202 13.82 5.61 17.84
N VAL A 203 13.02 6.63 17.58
CA VAL A 203 11.65 6.79 18.07
C VAL A 203 10.74 6.77 16.84
N PHE A 204 9.72 5.92 16.85
CA PHE A 204 8.76 5.80 15.75
C PHE A 204 7.34 6.00 16.27
N PRO A 205 6.48 6.73 15.55
CA PRO A 205 5.07 6.84 15.89
C PRO A 205 4.34 5.55 15.51
N THR A 206 3.31 5.21 16.29
CA THR A 206 2.30 4.22 15.91
C THR A 206 0.99 4.94 15.62
N LEU A 207 0.18 4.38 14.72
CA LEU A 207 -1.12 4.92 14.35
C LEU A 207 -2.14 3.78 14.33
N GLY A 208 -3.17 3.89 15.16
CA GLY A 208 -4.37 3.05 15.09
C GLY A 208 -5.50 3.89 14.50
N ILE A 209 -5.96 3.54 13.31
CA ILE A 209 -7.09 4.22 12.66
C ILE A 209 -8.38 3.45 12.94
N GLU A 210 -9.47 4.19 13.10
CA GLU A 210 -10.83 3.66 13.15
C GLU A 210 -11.56 4.22 11.93
N GLN A 211 -12.10 3.32 11.10
CA GLN A 211 -12.74 3.69 9.84
C GLN A 211 -14.26 3.47 9.96
N GLU A 212 -15.01 4.57 9.93
CA GLU A 212 -16.46 4.54 9.84
C GLU A 212 -16.91 4.71 8.39
N PHE A 213 -18.00 4.04 8.03
CA PHE A 213 -18.63 4.15 6.71
C PHE A 213 -20.10 3.73 6.76
N PHE A 214 -20.85 4.09 5.71
CA PHE A 214 -22.23 3.65 5.51
C PHE A 214 -22.28 2.63 4.37
N LEU A 215 -23.15 1.64 4.51
CA LEU A 215 -23.49 0.71 3.44
C LEU A 215 -24.90 1.03 2.92
N VAL A 216 -25.03 1.16 1.60
CA VAL A 216 -26.30 1.35 0.92
C VAL A 216 -26.43 0.25 -0.13
N ALA A 217 -27.59 -0.40 -0.19
CA ALA A 217 -27.84 -1.39 -1.23
C ALA A 217 -27.69 -0.75 -2.62
N GLU A 218 -26.98 -1.42 -3.52
CA GLU A 218 -26.63 -0.91 -4.85
C GLU A 218 -27.84 -0.38 -5.63
N GLU A 219 -28.95 -1.11 -5.61
CA GLU A 219 -30.20 -0.75 -6.28
C GLU A 219 -30.79 0.59 -5.77
N LEU A 220 -30.62 0.89 -4.48
CA LEU A 220 -31.07 2.14 -3.87
C LEU A 220 -30.08 3.28 -4.16
N TYR A 221 -28.78 2.97 -4.14
CA TYR A 221 -27.71 3.90 -4.50
C TYR A 221 -27.86 4.36 -5.96
N ALA A 222 -28.10 3.44 -6.89
CA ALA A 222 -28.29 3.72 -8.31
C ALA A 222 -29.52 4.60 -8.61
N ARG A 223 -30.53 4.59 -7.73
CA ARG A 223 -31.71 5.47 -7.83
C ARG A 223 -31.47 6.88 -7.30
N ARG A 224 -30.30 7.14 -6.70
CA ARG A 224 -29.95 8.41 -6.05
C ARG A 224 -28.74 9.04 -6.71
N LEU A 225 -28.99 9.73 -7.82
CA LEU A 225 -27.96 10.43 -8.58
C LEU A 225 -27.14 11.41 -7.73
N ASP A 226 -27.77 12.04 -6.73
CA ASP A 226 -27.10 12.92 -5.79
C ASP A 226 -26.07 12.18 -4.91
N LEU A 227 -26.42 10.99 -4.40
CA LEU A 227 -25.45 10.12 -3.71
C LEU A 227 -24.33 9.67 -4.64
N MET A 228 -24.66 9.30 -5.88
CA MET A 228 -23.67 8.83 -6.85
C MET A 228 -22.62 9.88 -7.20
N LEU A 229 -23.06 11.11 -7.45
CA LEU A 229 -22.17 12.18 -7.92
C LEU A 229 -21.49 12.93 -6.79
N THR A 230 -22.10 12.99 -5.60
CA THR A 230 -21.61 13.85 -4.51
C THR A 230 -21.17 13.10 -3.26
N GLY A 231 -21.38 11.78 -3.20
CA GLY A 231 -21.09 10.96 -2.02
C GLY A 231 -22.02 11.21 -0.83
N ARG A 232 -23.06 12.05 -1.00
CA ARG A 232 -24.04 12.38 0.04
C ARG A 232 -25.41 12.67 -0.56
N THR A 233 -26.47 12.58 0.23
CA THR A 233 -27.80 13.02 -0.19
C THR A 233 -27.87 14.55 -0.20
N LEU A 234 -28.31 15.17 -1.30
CA LEU A 234 -28.50 16.62 -1.39
C LEU A 234 -29.87 17.06 -0.87
N ILE A 235 -30.86 16.17 -1.00
CA ILE A 235 -32.23 16.37 -0.54
C ILE A 235 -32.75 15.09 0.14
N GLY A 236 -33.67 15.25 1.07
CA GLY A 236 -34.30 14.14 1.77
C GLY A 236 -34.91 14.61 3.08
N ALA A 237 -35.97 13.92 3.52
CA ALA A 237 -36.44 14.07 4.88
C ALA A 237 -35.36 13.58 5.86
N PRO A 238 -35.28 14.15 7.08
CA PRO A 238 -34.43 13.62 8.13
C PRO A 238 -34.67 12.12 8.35
N SER A 239 -33.63 11.39 8.74
CA SER A 239 -33.75 9.98 9.08
C SER A 239 -34.82 9.80 10.17
N PRO A 240 -35.79 8.87 10.00
CA PRO A 240 -36.79 8.57 11.02
C PRO A 240 -36.16 7.93 12.28
N ARG A 241 -34.93 7.41 12.17
CA ARG A 241 -34.11 6.95 13.31
C ARG A 241 -32.96 7.92 13.53
N GLY A 242 -32.84 8.45 14.74
CA GLY A 242 -31.73 9.33 15.13
C GLY A 242 -30.47 8.54 15.51
N GLN A 243 -29.37 9.24 15.80
CA GLN A 243 -28.15 8.64 16.36
C GLN A 243 -28.28 8.36 17.86
N GLN A 244 -29.34 7.67 18.28
CA GLN A 244 -29.46 7.24 19.68
C GLN A 244 -28.68 5.93 19.85
N MET A 245 -27.79 5.88 20.85
CA MET A 245 -26.86 4.75 21.05
C MET A 245 -27.56 3.39 21.10
N GLU A 246 -28.75 3.36 21.71
CA GLU A 246 -29.50 2.15 22.04
C GLU A 246 -30.08 1.42 20.82
N ASP A 247 -30.27 2.13 19.69
CA ASP A 247 -30.91 1.57 18.48
C ASP A 247 -29.91 1.05 17.43
N HIS A 248 -28.62 1.38 17.55
CA HIS A 248 -27.64 1.21 16.47
C HIS A 248 -26.27 0.66 16.91
N TYR A 249 -25.77 1.07 18.08
CA TYR A 249 -24.46 0.63 18.55
C TYR A 249 -24.61 -0.67 19.33
N PHE A 250 -23.92 -1.74 18.93
CA PHE A 250 -24.09 -3.11 19.45
C PHE A 250 -25.45 -3.78 19.14
N GLY A 251 -26.22 -3.26 18.19
CA GLY A 251 -27.43 -3.92 17.69
C GLY A 251 -27.12 -5.15 16.83
N SER A 252 -28.14 -5.94 16.50
CA SER A 252 -27.99 -7.08 15.58
C SER A 252 -27.59 -6.62 14.18
N ILE A 253 -26.51 -7.18 13.63
CA ILE A 253 -26.04 -6.87 12.29
C ILE A 253 -26.87 -7.68 11.26
N PRO A 254 -27.44 -7.05 10.22
CA PRO A 254 -28.15 -7.78 9.15
C PRO A 254 -27.22 -8.78 8.43
N GLU A 255 -27.73 -9.96 8.07
CA GLU A 255 -26.93 -11.05 7.45
C GLU A 255 -26.15 -10.59 6.21
N ARG A 256 -26.75 -9.76 5.35
CA ARG A 256 -26.07 -9.21 4.16
C ARG A 256 -24.87 -8.32 4.51
N VAL A 257 -24.96 -7.58 5.61
CA VAL A 257 -23.88 -6.72 6.10
C VAL A 257 -22.80 -7.58 6.75
N LEU A 258 -23.19 -8.64 7.48
CA LEU A 258 -22.24 -9.60 8.05
C LEU A 258 -21.42 -10.29 6.95
N ALA A 259 -22.07 -10.77 5.88
CA ALA A 259 -21.38 -11.39 4.75
C ALA A 259 -20.37 -10.45 4.07
N PHE A 260 -20.68 -9.15 3.99
CA PHE A 260 -19.74 -8.14 3.51
C PHE A 260 -18.49 -8.04 4.41
N PHE A 261 -18.67 -8.03 5.73
CA PHE A 261 -17.54 -8.01 6.67
C PHE A 261 -16.72 -9.31 6.61
N GLU A 262 -17.37 -10.46 6.48
CA GLU A 262 -16.69 -11.75 6.32
C GLU A 262 -15.81 -11.78 5.06
N GLU A 263 -16.27 -11.21 3.95
CA GLU A 263 -15.46 -11.09 2.72
C GLU A 263 -14.35 -10.04 2.85
N LEU A 264 -14.63 -8.91 3.51
CA LEU A 264 -13.65 -7.84 3.71
C LEU A 264 -12.47 -8.26 4.60
N GLU A 265 -12.74 -9.10 5.60
CA GLU A 265 -11.74 -9.58 6.57
C GLU A 265 -10.97 -10.84 6.12
N ALA A 266 -11.47 -11.53 5.08
CA ALA A 266 -10.89 -12.77 4.54
C ALA A 266 -9.59 -12.54 3.74
#